data_AF-A0A8B8MIC2-F1
#
_entry.id   AF-A0A8B8MIC2-F1
#
_cell.length_a   1.000
_cell.length_b   1.000
_cell.length_c   1.000
_cell.angle_alpha   90.00
_cell.angle_beta   90.00
_cell.angle_gamma   90.00
#
_symmetry.space_group_name_H-M   'P 1'
#
loop_
_entity.id
_entity.type
_entity.pdbx_description
1 polymer ?
#
loop_
_entity_poly.entity_id
_entity_poly.type
_entity_poly.pdbx_seq_one_letter_code
_entity_poly.pdbx_strand_id
1 'polypeptide(L)'
;MPQNWMTPIIQYLTYKILPNDQASAKKVRMQAAKYILLGNELYKREISTPMLKCLDEDQASYVIRKIHEDNGLQFTDCRFNEFLEGLHIKHRVTSVEHPQTNVQAEAANKVILHELRRRLGSAKGEWVKRLPEILWAQCTPQTATKETPFRLTYGTDAMVPVEIGEPLFQRQNFQESTNDESLAVNLDLLEEVRGQAAIVAEASKRIMSRKFNSKIKPR
;
A
#
# COMPACT_ATOMS: atom_id res chain seq x y z
N MET A 1 15.59 -19.17 11.25
CA MET A 1 14.72 -19.02 10.06
C MET A 1 13.30 -19.32 10.49
N PRO A 2 12.31 -18.49 10.14
CA PRO A 2 10.92 -18.83 10.41
C PRO A 2 10.54 -20.10 9.63
N GLN A 3 9.73 -20.97 10.23
CA GLN A 3 9.31 -22.26 9.67
C GLN A 3 7.91 -22.10 9.07
N ASN A 4 7.84 -21.67 7.81
CA ASN A 4 6.60 -21.36 7.12
C ASN A 4 6.72 -21.65 5.61
N TRP A 5 5.72 -21.22 4.83
CA TRP A 5 5.69 -21.45 3.38
C TRP A 5 6.86 -20.80 2.61
N MET A 6 7.49 -19.75 3.16
CA MET A 6 8.63 -19.05 2.55
C MET A 6 9.96 -19.79 2.77
N THR A 7 10.06 -20.60 3.84
CA THR A 7 11.30 -21.30 4.21
C THR A 7 11.98 -22.05 3.06
N PRO A 8 11.30 -22.92 2.29
CA PRO A 8 11.96 -23.64 1.19
C PRO A 8 12.45 -22.71 0.07
N ILE A 9 11.76 -21.57 -0.15
CA ILE A 9 12.14 -20.57 -1.14
C ILE A 9 13.40 -19.84 -0.68
N ILE A 10 13.40 -19.36 0.57
CA ILE A 10 14.54 -18.65 1.18
C ILE A 10 15.77 -19.56 1.21
N GLN A 11 15.63 -20.80 1.67
CA GLN A 11 16.75 -21.76 1.71
C GLN A 11 17.35 -22.01 0.32
N TYR A 12 16.52 -22.10 -0.72
CA TYR A 12 16.99 -22.26 -2.08
C TYR A 12 17.68 -20.99 -2.61
N LEU A 13 17.11 -19.81 -2.36
CA LEU A 13 17.70 -18.54 -2.80
C LEU A 13 19.05 -18.27 -2.12
N THR A 14 19.16 -18.51 -0.80
CA THR A 14 20.36 -18.24 0.00
C THR A 14 21.44 -19.33 -0.13
N TYR A 15 21.06 -20.60 0.01
CA TYR A 15 22.02 -21.71 0.18
C TYR A 15 21.97 -22.75 -0.95
N LYS A 16 21.08 -22.58 -1.95
CA LYS A 16 20.82 -23.56 -3.01
C LYS A 16 20.36 -24.94 -2.51
N ILE A 17 19.84 -25.01 -1.29
CA ILE A 17 19.29 -26.24 -0.71
C ILE A 17 17.93 -26.54 -1.34
N LEU A 18 17.69 -27.82 -1.66
CA LEU A 18 16.44 -28.30 -2.25
C LEU A 18 15.95 -29.55 -1.50
N PRO A 19 14.63 -29.83 -1.52
CA PRO A 19 14.11 -31.12 -1.09
C PRO A 19 14.73 -32.28 -1.87
N ASN A 20 14.87 -33.45 -1.23
CA ASN A 20 15.39 -34.67 -1.87
C ASN A 20 14.44 -35.18 -2.97
N ASP A 21 13.14 -34.96 -2.81
CA ASP A 21 12.13 -35.31 -3.81
C ASP A 21 12.25 -34.42 -5.05
N GLN A 22 12.43 -35.04 -6.21
CA GLN A 22 12.67 -34.33 -7.47
C GLN A 22 11.46 -33.48 -7.91
N ALA A 23 10.23 -33.92 -7.64
CA ALA A 23 9.03 -33.15 -7.96
C ALA A 23 8.92 -31.88 -7.09
N SER A 24 9.17 -32.02 -5.80
CA SER A 24 9.21 -30.91 -4.83
C SER A 24 10.35 -29.95 -5.13
N ALA A 25 11.55 -30.46 -5.46
CA ALA A 25 12.67 -29.64 -5.88
C ALA A 25 12.36 -28.82 -7.14
N LYS A 26 11.71 -29.44 -8.14
CA LYS A 26 11.26 -28.73 -9.34
C LYS A 26 10.26 -27.63 -9.00
N LYS A 27 9.30 -27.91 -8.11
CA LYS A 27 8.32 -26.91 -7.64
C LYS A 27 9.00 -25.72 -6.95
N VAL A 28 9.94 -25.96 -6.04
CA VAL A 28 10.69 -24.89 -5.36
C VAL A 28 11.47 -24.05 -6.36
N ARG A 29 12.15 -24.65 -7.34
CA ARG A 29 12.87 -23.91 -8.39
C ARG A 29 11.94 -23.01 -9.21
N MET A 30 10.83 -23.55 -9.69
CA MET A 30 9.84 -22.80 -10.47
C MET A 30 9.21 -21.66 -9.65
N GLN A 31 8.96 -21.91 -8.36
CA GLN A 31 8.38 -20.92 -7.47
C GLN A 31 9.40 -19.81 -7.16
N ALA A 32 10.63 -20.16 -6.79
CA ALA A 32 11.69 -19.23 -6.42
C ALA A 32 12.06 -18.26 -7.55
N ALA A 33 11.90 -18.65 -8.82
CA ALA A 33 12.10 -17.76 -9.97
C ALA A 33 11.23 -16.49 -9.92
N LYS A 34 10.10 -16.54 -9.20
CA LYS A 34 9.16 -15.41 -9.02
C LYS A 34 9.49 -14.53 -7.82
N TYR A 35 10.57 -14.81 -7.09
CA TYR A 35 10.92 -14.09 -5.88
C TYR A 35 12.37 -13.64 -5.90
N ILE A 36 12.65 -12.65 -5.09
CA ILE A 36 13.99 -12.15 -4.80
C ILE A 36 14.11 -11.93 -3.29
N LEU A 37 15.29 -12.18 -2.76
CA LEU A 37 15.61 -12.00 -1.34
C LEU A 37 16.42 -10.71 -1.19
N LEU A 38 15.90 -9.75 -0.43
CA LEU A 38 16.58 -8.50 -0.10
C LEU A 38 16.82 -8.47 1.40
N GLY A 39 18.10 -8.54 1.80
CA GLY A 39 18.47 -8.79 3.20
C GLY A 39 17.84 -10.10 3.69
N ASN A 40 16.95 -10.01 4.68
CA ASN A 40 16.23 -11.16 5.25
C ASN A 40 14.76 -11.24 4.81
N GLU A 41 14.34 -10.43 3.84
CA GLU A 41 12.95 -10.29 3.44
C GLU A 41 12.72 -10.82 2.02
N LEU A 42 11.64 -11.58 1.86
CA LEU A 42 11.28 -12.16 0.57
C LEU A 42 10.31 -11.22 -0.16
N TYR A 43 10.63 -10.90 -1.41
CA TYR A 43 9.80 -10.06 -2.27
C TYR A 43 9.36 -10.84 -3.50
N LYS A 44 8.10 -10.67 -3.91
CA LYS A 44 7.56 -11.24 -5.14
C LYS A 44 7.82 -10.30 -6.31
N ARG A 45 8.38 -10.84 -7.39
CA ARG A 45 8.55 -10.16 -8.68
C ARG A 45 7.23 -10.15 -9.43
N GLU A 46 6.85 -8.98 -9.93
CA GLU A 46 5.74 -8.82 -10.86
C GLU A 46 6.17 -7.90 -12.01
N ILE A 47 5.70 -8.18 -13.23
CA ILE A 47 6.24 -7.59 -14.48
C ILE A 47 5.90 -6.09 -14.62
N SER A 48 4.86 -5.62 -13.93
CA SER A 48 4.30 -4.26 -14.11
C SER A 48 3.91 -3.55 -12.81
N THR A 49 4.24 -4.16 -11.68
CA THR A 49 3.87 -3.70 -10.35
C THR A 49 5.11 -3.69 -9.46
N PRO A 50 5.16 -2.79 -8.47
CA PRO A 50 6.26 -2.76 -7.52
C PRO A 50 6.40 -4.09 -6.79
N MET A 51 7.62 -4.43 -6.40
CA MET A 51 7.93 -5.64 -5.67
C MET A 51 7.14 -5.71 -4.36
N LEU A 52 6.38 -6.79 -4.18
CA LEU A 52 5.51 -6.96 -3.03
C LEU A 52 6.23 -7.77 -1.94
N LYS A 53 6.32 -7.19 -0.74
CA LYS A 53 6.85 -7.88 0.43
C LYS A 53 5.97 -9.08 0.77
N CYS A 54 6.58 -10.24 0.89
CA CYS A 54 5.90 -11.45 1.36
C CYS A 54 5.78 -11.39 2.88
N LEU A 55 4.59 -11.73 3.38
CA LEU A 55 4.31 -11.81 4.80
C LEU A 55 4.13 -13.28 5.19
N ASP A 56 4.66 -13.66 6.33
CA ASP A 56 4.23 -14.89 6.98
C ASP A 56 2.86 -14.70 7.63
N GLU A 57 2.34 -15.78 8.21
CA GLU A 57 1.01 -15.79 8.81
C GLU A 57 0.89 -14.81 10.00
N ASP A 58 1.94 -14.68 10.81
CA ASP A 58 1.95 -13.76 11.96
C ASP A 58 2.00 -12.30 11.48
N GLN A 59 2.84 -12.01 10.48
CA GLN A 59 2.93 -10.68 9.87
C GLN A 59 1.63 -10.30 9.16
N ALA A 60 1.04 -11.21 8.39
CA ALA A 60 -0.23 -10.99 7.72
C ALA A 60 -1.35 -10.73 8.74
N SER A 61 -1.41 -11.55 9.78
CA SER A 61 -2.34 -11.38 10.90
C SER A 61 -2.14 -10.04 11.59
N TYR A 62 -0.89 -9.60 11.79
CA TYR A 62 -0.59 -8.31 12.38
C TYR A 62 -1.04 -7.13 11.50
N VAL A 63 -0.79 -7.19 10.20
CA VAL A 63 -1.14 -6.11 9.26
C VAL A 63 -2.67 -5.99 9.11
N ILE A 64 -3.39 -7.11 9.11
CA ILE A 64 -4.85 -7.16 8.92
C ILE A 64 -5.62 -7.18 10.25
N ARG A 65 -4.93 -7.18 11.41
CA ARG A 65 -5.48 -7.39 12.77
C ARG A 65 -6.72 -6.60 13.15
N LYS A 66 -6.97 -5.45 12.51
CA LYS A 66 -7.99 -4.51 12.92
C LYS A 66 -8.50 -3.68 11.76
N ILE A 67 -9.82 -3.59 11.66
CA ILE A 67 -10.52 -2.70 10.73
C ILE A 67 -11.31 -1.69 11.56
N HIS A 68 -11.28 -0.43 11.11
CA HIS A 68 -12.06 0.65 11.68
C HIS A 68 -13.01 1.20 10.64
N GLU A 69 -14.30 1.18 10.94
CA GLU A 69 -15.36 1.61 10.03
C GLU A 69 -16.33 2.57 10.71
N ASP A 70 -17.15 3.24 9.92
CA ASP A 70 -18.26 4.02 10.45
C ASP A 70 -19.43 3.11 10.86
N ASN A 71 -20.43 3.68 11.53
CA ASN A 71 -21.61 2.95 11.98
C ASN A 71 -22.63 2.71 10.85
N GLY A 72 -22.16 2.60 9.60
CA GLY A 72 -23.00 2.27 8.45
C GLY A 72 -23.62 0.88 8.60
N LEU A 73 -24.90 0.74 8.24
CA LEU A 73 -25.64 -0.53 8.40
C LEU A 73 -24.99 -1.71 7.66
N GLN A 74 -24.29 -1.44 6.56
CA GLN A 74 -23.54 -2.43 5.79
C GLN A 74 -22.32 -3.01 6.54
N PHE A 75 -21.82 -2.27 7.52
CA PHE A 75 -20.64 -2.63 8.32
C PHE A 75 -21.03 -3.22 9.68
N THR A 76 -22.28 -3.03 10.13
CA THR A 76 -22.80 -3.61 11.38
C THR A 76 -23.56 -4.92 11.18
N ASP A 77 -23.62 -5.44 9.96
CA ASP A 77 -24.27 -6.71 9.63
C ASP A 77 -23.63 -7.92 10.33
N CYS A 78 -24.45 -8.88 10.77
CA CYS A 78 -23.95 -10.06 11.49
C CYS A 78 -23.04 -10.93 10.61
N ARG A 79 -23.33 -11.09 9.32
CA ARG A 79 -22.53 -11.92 8.41
C ARG A 79 -21.17 -11.30 8.15
N PHE A 80 -21.12 -9.97 8.08
CA PHE A 80 -19.87 -9.25 7.97
C PHE A 80 -19.01 -9.41 9.21
N ASN A 81 -19.60 -9.31 10.40
CA ASN A 81 -18.88 -9.56 11.66
C ASN A 81 -18.39 -11.02 11.78
N GLU A 82 -19.21 -12.01 11.43
CA GLU A 82 -18.82 -13.43 11.39
C GLU A 82 -17.65 -13.67 10.41
N PHE A 83 -17.68 -13.01 9.25
CA PHE A 83 -16.58 -13.06 8.28
C PHE A 83 -15.28 -12.50 8.86
N LEU A 84 -15.33 -11.34 9.53
CA LEU A 84 -14.16 -10.74 10.16
C LEU A 84 -13.63 -11.58 11.33
N GLU A 85 -14.52 -12.17 12.13
CA GLU A 85 -14.15 -13.09 13.21
C GLU A 85 -13.47 -14.37 12.69
N GLY A 86 -13.96 -14.93 11.58
CA GLY A 86 -13.35 -16.07 10.89
C GLY A 86 -11.93 -15.77 10.36
N LEU A 87 -11.62 -14.50 10.12
CA LEU A 87 -10.28 -14.04 9.75
C LEU A 87 -9.47 -13.50 10.95
N HIS A 88 -10.00 -13.62 12.17
CA HIS A 88 -9.41 -13.08 13.40
C HIS A 88 -9.15 -11.56 13.37
N ILE A 89 -9.97 -10.83 12.62
CA ILE A 89 -9.88 -9.38 12.46
C ILE A 89 -10.73 -8.71 13.55
N LYS A 90 -10.11 -7.84 14.35
CA LYS A 90 -10.85 -7.04 15.34
C LYS A 90 -11.60 -5.93 14.63
N HIS A 91 -12.91 -6.07 14.52
CA HIS A 91 -13.75 -5.01 14.00
C HIS A 91 -13.96 -3.91 15.05
N ARG A 92 -13.76 -2.64 14.67
CA ARG A 92 -14.11 -1.48 15.50
C ARG A 92 -14.94 -0.48 14.73
N VAL A 93 -16.20 -0.39 15.11
CA VAL A 93 -17.11 0.66 14.65
C VAL A 93 -16.81 1.95 15.42
N THR A 94 -16.69 3.07 14.71
CA THR A 94 -16.54 4.37 15.33
C THR A 94 -17.79 4.75 16.11
N SER A 95 -17.63 5.13 17.37
CA SER A 95 -18.72 5.71 18.16
C SER A 95 -19.06 7.08 17.59
N VAL A 96 -20.35 7.44 17.61
CA VAL A 96 -20.85 8.77 17.22
C VAL A 96 -20.14 9.90 18.00
N GLU A 97 -19.65 9.59 19.21
CA GLU A 97 -18.93 10.53 20.07
C GLU A 97 -17.44 10.70 19.72
N HIS A 98 -16.85 9.83 18.90
CA HIS A 98 -15.42 9.84 18.56
C HIS A 98 -15.16 9.74 17.04
N PRO A 99 -15.53 10.76 16.23
CA PRO A 99 -15.34 10.77 14.78
C PRO A 99 -13.87 10.65 14.34
N GLN A 100 -12.91 10.98 15.22
CA GLN A 100 -11.48 11.03 14.93
C GLN A 100 -10.88 9.74 14.37
N THR A 101 -11.48 8.57 14.64
CA THR A 101 -10.91 7.30 14.19
C THR A 101 -11.09 7.05 12.69
N ASN A 102 -12.08 7.68 12.04
CA ASN A 102 -12.32 7.58 10.60
C ASN A 102 -11.84 8.82 9.80
N VAL A 103 -11.30 9.85 10.48
CA VAL A 103 -10.96 11.14 9.86
C VAL A 103 -9.98 11.01 8.70
N GLN A 104 -9.06 10.03 8.74
CA GLN A 104 -8.10 9.83 7.66
C GLN A 104 -8.78 9.30 6.38
N ALA A 105 -9.65 8.29 6.51
CA ALA A 105 -10.40 7.77 5.37
C ALA A 105 -11.39 8.81 4.85
N GLU A 106 -12.05 9.57 5.73
CA GLU A 106 -12.92 10.68 5.31
C GLU A 106 -12.16 11.76 4.53
N ALA A 107 -10.95 12.12 4.96
CA ALA A 107 -10.12 13.09 4.26
C ALA A 107 -9.74 12.59 2.86
N ALA A 108 -9.33 11.32 2.75
CA ALA A 108 -9.03 10.70 1.46
C ALA A 108 -10.27 10.64 0.56
N ASN A 109 -11.42 10.22 1.10
CA ASN A 109 -12.69 10.16 0.38
C ASN A 109 -13.14 11.55 -0.09
N LYS A 110 -12.94 12.60 0.70
CA LYS A 110 -13.23 13.98 0.29
C LYS A 110 -12.41 14.41 -0.92
N VAL A 111 -11.12 14.04 -0.99
CA VAL A 111 -10.27 14.34 -2.15
C VAL A 111 -10.77 13.59 -3.39
N ILE A 112 -11.05 12.28 -3.26
CA ILE A 112 -11.56 11.45 -4.37
C ILE A 112 -12.89 12.00 -4.89
N LEU A 113 -13.83 12.32 -3.99
CA LEU A 113 -15.14 12.87 -4.33
C LEU A 113 -15.03 14.26 -4.97
N HIS A 114 -14.13 15.12 -4.48
CA HIS A 114 -13.90 16.43 -5.06
C HIS A 114 -13.41 16.31 -6.51
N GLU A 115 -12.43 15.43 -6.75
CA GLU A 115 -11.88 15.22 -8.09
C GLU A 115 -12.89 14.56 -9.04
N LEU A 116 -13.68 13.59 -8.55
CA LEU A 116 -14.80 13.00 -9.30
C LEU A 116 -15.80 14.07 -9.75
N ARG A 117 -16.22 14.95 -8.83
CA ARG A 117 -17.14 16.04 -9.15
C ARG A 117 -16.56 17.00 -10.18
N ARG A 118 -15.26 17.32 -10.08
CA ARG A 118 -14.56 18.21 -11.00
C ARG A 118 -14.47 17.64 -12.42
N ARG A 119 -14.20 16.33 -12.56
CA ARG A 119 -14.02 15.69 -13.87
C ARG A 119 -15.31 15.26 -14.55
N LEU A 120 -16.33 14.88 -13.79
CA LEU A 120 -17.57 14.34 -14.38
C LEU A 120 -18.52 15.43 -14.88
N GLY A 121 -18.51 16.64 -14.32
CA GLY A 121 -19.41 17.71 -14.75
C GLY A 121 -20.87 17.24 -14.80
N SER A 122 -21.49 17.30 -15.99
CA SER A 122 -22.85 16.80 -16.25
C SER A 122 -22.94 15.28 -16.48
N ALA A 123 -21.83 14.59 -16.79
CA ALA A 123 -21.76 13.16 -17.12
C ALA A 123 -21.63 12.27 -15.87
N LYS A 124 -22.50 12.44 -14.87
CA LYS A 124 -22.44 11.76 -13.57
C LYS A 124 -22.49 10.22 -13.65
N GLY A 125 -23.04 9.64 -14.72
CA GLY A 125 -23.15 8.19 -14.92
C GLY A 125 -21.84 7.47 -15.27
N GLU A 126 -20.79 8.20 -15.66
CA GLU A 126 -19.52 7.59 -16.12
C GLU A 126 -18.45 7.48 -15.04
N TRP A 127 -18.80 7.72 -13.78
CA TRP A 127 -17.84 7.75 -12.67
C TRP A 127 -17.00 6.45 -12.57
N VAL A 128 -17.58 5.29 -12.86
CA VAL A 128 -16.88 4.00 -12.85
C VAL A 128 -15.71 3.99 -13.84
N LYS A 129 -15.91 4.55 -15.04
CA LYS A 129 -14.87 4.63 -16.08
C LYS A 129 -13.75 5.60 -15.70
N ARG A 130 -14.10 6.68 -14.96
CA ARG A 130 -13.17 7.74 -14.56
C ARG A 130 -12.49 7.50 -13.22
N LEU A 131 -13.02 6.59 -12.40
CA LEU A 131 -12.49 6.31 -11.07
C LEU A 131 -11.02 5.86 -11.13
N PRO A 132 -10.58 4.96 -12.03
CA PRO A 132 -9.16 4.62 -12.13
C PRO A 132 -8.27 5.84 -12.39
N GLU A 133 -8.66 6.74 -13.30
CA GLU A 133 -7.91 7.98 -13.60
C GLU A 133 -7.76 8.90 -12.38
N ILE A 134 -8.73 8.86 -11.47
CA ILE A 134 -8.75 9.69 -10.26
C ILE A 134 -7.97 9.02 -9.13
N LEU A 135 -8.04 7.70 -9.01
CA LEU A 135 -7.20 6.94 -8.10
C LEU A 135 -5.72 7.07 -8.48
N TRP A 136 -5.39 7.21 -9.78
CA TRP A 136 -4.05 7.57 -10.23
C TRP A 136 -3.57 8.93 -9.71
N ALA A 137 -4.46 9.88 -9.38
CA ALA A 137 -4.05 11.14 -8.75
C ALA A 137 -3.45 10.93 -7.34
N GLN A 138 -3.62 9.75 -6.72
CA GLN A 138 -2.88 9.37 -5.51
C GLN A 138 -1.39 9.10 -5.75
N CYS A 139 -0.94 9.15 -7.01
CA CYS A 139 0.49 9.19 -7.37
C CYS A 139 1.06 10.61 -7.38
N THR A 140 0.33 11.59 -6.83
CA THR A 140 0.83 12.95 -6.62
C THR A 140 1.27 13.18 -5.17
N PRO A 141 2.32 14.00 -4.93
CA PRO A 141 2.78 14.28 -3.58
C PRO A 141 1.71 14.97 -2.75
N GLN A 142 1.41 14.43 -1.57
CA GLN A 142 0.46 15.08 -0.66
C GLN A 142 1.14 16.22 0.08
N THR A 143 0.44 17.34 0.27
CA THR A 143 1.01 18.51 0.97
C THR A 143 1.44 18.19 2.41
N ALA A 144 0.75 17.24 3.05
CA ALA A 144 1.00 16.83 4.43
C ALA A 144 2.29 16.02 4.61
N THR A 145 2.66 15.17 3.65
CA THR A 145 3.84 14.29 3.72
C THR A 145 4.97 14.74 2.80
N LYS A 146 4.66 15.57 1.79
CA LYS A 146 5.51 15.90 0.63
C LYS A 146 5.89 14.70 -0.24
N GLU A 147 5.29 13.53 0.03
CA GLU A 147 5.52 12.27 -0.67
C GLU A 147 4.22 11.74 -1.26
N THR A 148 4.32 10.85 -2.24
CA THR A 148 3.16 10.16 -2.81
C THR A 148 2.78 8.96 -1.94
N PRO A 149 1.47 8.70 -1.69
CA PRO A 149 1.02 7.47 -1.04
C PRO A 149 1.56 6.20 -1.70
N PHE A 150 1.70 6.19 -3.03
CA PHE A 150 2.24 5.06 -3.77
C PHE A 150 3.70 4.78 -3.38
N ARG A 151 4.55 5.81 -3.36
CA ARG A 151 5.96 5.69 -2.95
C ARG A 151 6.10 5.25 -1.50
N LEU A 152 5.29 5.81 -0.60
CA LEU A 152 5.29 5.40 0.81
C LEU A 152 4.82 3.95 1.00
N THR A 153 4.00 3.42 0.09
CA THR A 153 3.52 2.04 0.15
C THR A 153 4.53 1.06 -0.46
N TYR A 154 5.09 1.42 -1.60
CA TYR A 154 5.77 0.49 -2.51
C TYR A 154 7.27 0.78 -2.73
N GLY A 155 7.81 1.88 -2.20
CA GLY A 155 9.21 2.25 -2.33
C GLY A 155 9.59 3.00 -3.60
N THR A 156 8.76 2.95 -4.63
CA THR A 156 9.03 3.55 -5.94
C THR A 156 7.93 4.51 -6.35
N ASP A 157 8.22 5.43 -7.26
CA ASP A 157 7.20 6.22 -7.93
C ASP A 157 6.36 5.36 -8.88
N ALA A 158 5.10 5.74 -9.05
CA ALA A 158 4.18 5.05 -9.96
C ALA A 158 4.34 5.62 -11.38
N MET A 159 4.29 4.75 -12.40
CA MET A 159 4.16 5.22 -13.77
C MET A 159 2.78 5.83 -14.00
N VAL A 160 2.74 7.09 -14.45
CA VAL A 160 1.47 7.77 -14.72
C VAL A 160 0.94 7.40 -16.11
N PRO A 161 -0.38 7.45 -16.36
CA PRO A 161 -0.97 7.01 -17.63
C PRO A 161 -0.37 7.64 -18.91
N VAL A 162 0.10 8.89 -18.84
CA VAL A 162 0.77 9.55 -19.98
C VAL A 162 2.11 8.88 -20.33
N GLU A 163 2.82 8.36 -19.33
CA GLU A 163 4.09 7.63 -19.52
C GLU A 163 3.86 6.21 -20.07
N ILE A 164 2.65 5.67 -19.88
CA ILE A 164 2.24 4.37 -20.44
C ILE A 164 1.89 4.51 -21.92
N GLY A 165 1.26 5.63 -22.31
CA GLY A 165 0.80 5.89 -23.68
C GLY A 165 1.91 6.30 -24.66
N GLU A 166 2.93 7.01 -24.17
CA GLU A 166 4.08 7.45 -24.96
C GLU A 166 5.34 6.67 -24.54
N PRO A 167 6.06 6.00 -25.45
CA PRO A 167 7.28 5.28 -25.08
C PRO A 167 8.40 6.26 -24.72
N LEU A 168 8.48 6.64 -23.44
CA LEU A 168 9.61 7.38 -22.88
C LEU A 168 10.92 6.62 -23.08
N PHE A 169 12.03 7.36 -23.07
CA PHE A 169 13.39 6.81 -23.10
C PHE A 169 13.59 5.69 -22.06
N GLN A 170 12.99 5.81 -20.87
CA GLN A 170 13.04 4.79 -19.82
C GLN A 170 12.42 3.45 -20.23
N ARG A 171 11.32 3.48 -20.99
CA ARG A 171 10.65 2.25 -21.47
C ARG A 171 11.38 1.66 -22.67
N GLN A 172 11.90 2.52 -23.55
CA GLN A 172 12.68 2.09 -24.72
C GLN A 172 14.00 1.42 -24.33
N ASN A 173 14.61 1.86 -23.22
CA ASN A 173 15.87 1.32 -22.69
C ASN A 173 15.67 0.49 -21.41
N PHE A 174 14.47 -0.08 -21.20
CA PHE A 174 14.18 -0.88 -20.02
C PHE A 174 15.07 -2.13 -19.97
N GLN A 175 15.85 -2.25 -18.91
CA GLN A 175 16.61 -3.45 -18.59
C GLN A 175 16.13 -4.00 -17.25
N GLU A 176 15.60 -5.22 -17.26
CA GLU A 176 14.99 -5.85 -16.09
C GLU A 176 15.97 -5.97 -14.91
N SER A 177 17.21 -6.39 -15.17
CA SER A 177 18.23 -6.54 -14.13
C SER A 177 18.56 -5.22 -13.43
N THR A 178 18.72 -4.14 -14.19
CA THR A 178 19.03 -2.81 -13.64
C THR A 178 17.84 -2.21 -12.89
N ASN A 179 16.62 -2.46 -13.39
CA ASN A 179 15.41 -2.06 -12.69
C ASN A 179 15.23 -2.79 -11.36
N ASP A 180 15.49 -4.10 -11.33
CA ASP A 180 15.46 -4.90 -10.10
C ASP A 180 16.46 -4.39 -9.06
N GLU A 181 17.70 -4.05 -9.49
CA GLU A 181 18.71 -3.45 -8.61
C GLU A 181 18.26 -2.08 -8.07
N SER A 182 17.70 -1.23 -8.92
CA SER A 182 17.20 0.08 -8.49
C SER A 182 16.02 -0.06 -7.53
N LEU A 183 15.11 -1.01 -7.77
CA LEU A 183 13.97 -1.26 -6.90
C LEU A 183 14.40 -1.83 -5.55
N ALA A 184 15.44 -2.66 -5.53
CA ALA A 184 16.04 -3.14 -4.29
C ALA A 184 16.61 -2.01 -3.44
N VAL A 185 17.35 -1.07 -4.04
CA VAL A 185 17.85 0.13 -3.35
C VAL A 185 16.71 0.99 -2.81
N ASN A 186 15.67 1.21 -3.61
CA ASN A 186 14.49 1.98 -3.20
C ASN A 186 13.76 1.34 -2.01
N LEU A 187 13.66 0.00 -1.97
CA LEU A 187 13.07 -0.71 -0.84
C LEU A 187 13.93 -0.63 0.43
N ASP A 188 15.25 -0.66 0.32
CA ASP A 188 16.17 -0.49 1.45
C ASP A 188 16.03 0.90 2.10
N LEU A 189 15.85 1.94 1.27
CA LEU A 189 15.66 3.32 1.72
C LEU A 189 14.22 3.66 2.14
N LEU A 190 13.26 2.76 1.93
CA LEU A 190 11.83 3.06 2.11
C LEU A 190 11.49 3.45 3.55
N GLU A 191 12.08 2.80 4.55
CA GLU A 191 11.83 3.14 5.95
C GLU A 191 12.36 4.53 6.32
N GLU A 192 13.47 4.97 5.73
CA GLU A 192 13.99 6.33 5.89
C GLU A 192 13.01 7.36 5.30
N VAL A 193 12.51 7.11 4.09
CA VAL A 193 11.51 7.96 3.43
C VAL A 193 10.23 8.04 4.25
N ARG A 194 9.75 6.91 4.79
CA ARG A 194 8.58 6.86 5.70
C ARG A 194 8.82 7.66 6.98
N GLY A 195 10.01 7.53 7.58
CA GLY A 195 10.41 8.30 8.75
C GLY A 195 10.37 9.80 8.48
N GLN A 196 10.95 10.24 7.37
CA GLN A 196 10.97 11.65 6.97
C GLN A 196 9.54 12.18 6.69
N ALA A 197 8.73 11.41 5.97
CA ALA A 197 7.34 11.76 5.68
C ALA A 197 6.50 11.88 6.97
N ALA A 198 6.74 11.01 7.96
CA ALA A 198 6.06 11.07 9.25
C ALA A 198 6.41 12.35 10.04
N ILE A 199 7.68 12.76 10.02
CA ILE A 199 8.13 14.01 10.65
C ILE A 199 7.41 15.22 10.01
N VAL A 200 7.36 15.27 8.67
CA VAL A 200 6.68 16.35 7.93
C VAL A 200 5.17 16.35 8.19
N ALA A 201 4.54 15.18 8.26
CA ALA A 201 3.12 15.04 8.57
C ALA A 201 2.79 15.55 9.97
N GLU A 202 3.61 15.21 10.97
CA GLU A 202 3.42 15.68 12.34
C GLU A 202 3.64 17.20 12.45
N ALA A 203 4.65 17.75 11.76
CA ALA A 203 4.84 19.21 11.68
C ALA A 203 3.62 19.91 11.05
N SER A 204 3.09 19.37 9.94
CA SER A 204 1.89 19.88 9.27
C SER A 204 0.67 19.84 10.19
N LYS A 205 0.47 18.73 10.91
CA LYS A 205 -0.59 18.57 11.91
C LYS A 205 -0.48 19.61 13.02
N ARG A 206 0.71 19.85 13.56
CA ARG A 206 0.95 20.87 14.59
C ARG A 206 0.63 22.28 14.09
N ILE A 207 1.02 22.63 12.87
CA ILE A 207 0.69 23.93 12.25
C ILE A 207 -0.83 24.08 12.11
N MET A 208 -1.53 23.05 11.63
CA MET A 208 -2.98 23.04 11.50
C MET A 208 -3.68 23.20 12.86
N SER A 209 -3.25 22.46 13.89
CA SER A 209 -3.79 22.58 15.25
C SER A 209 -3.61 23.98 15.83
N ARG A 210 -2.45 24.61 15.64
CA ARG A 210 -2.21 25.99 16.08
C ARG A 210 -3.16 26.98 15.39
N LYS A 211 -3.32 26.86 14.07
CA LYS A 211 -4.26 27.70 13.29
C LYS A 211 -5.72 27.50 13.69
N PHE A 212 -6.09 26.29 14.06
CA PHE A 212 -7.44 25.99 14.55
C PHE A 212 -7.66 26.61 15.93
N ASN A 213 -6.74 26.37 16.86
CA ASN A 213 -6.81 26.90 18.22
C ASN A 213 -6.79 28.44 18.26
N SER A 214 -6.05 29.09 17.36
CA SER A 214 -6.05 30.56 17.26
C SER A 214 -7.38 31.16 16.80
N LYS A 215 -8.28 30.35 16.21
CA LYS A 215 -9.62 30.77 15.75
C LYS A 215 -10.72 30.48 16.77
N ILE A 216 -10.43 29.72 17.83
CA ILE A 216 -11.38 29.46 18.91
C ILE A 216 -11.30 30.61 19.89
N LYS A 217 -12.39 31.36 20.06
CA LYS A 217 -12.51 32.32 21.15
C LYS A 217 -12.81 31.57 22.46
N PRO A 218 -12.10 31.84 23.56
CA PRO A 218 -12.44 31.28 24.86
C PRO A 218 -13.84 31.74 25.28
N ARG A 219 -14.59 30.83 25.90
CA ARG A 219 -15.97 31.02 26.35
C ARG A 219 -16.02 31.76 27.68
#